data_AF-A0A0J8R9W3-F1
#
_entry.id   AF-A0A0J8R9W3-F1
#
_cell.length_a   1.000
_cell.length_b   1.000
_cell.length_c   1.000
_cell.angle_alpha   90.00
_cell.angle_beta   90.00
_cell.angle_gamma   90.00
#
_symmetry.space_group_name_H-M   'P 1'
#
loop_
_entity.id
_entity.type
_entity.pdbx_description
1 polymer ?
#
loop_
_entity_poly.entity_id
_entity_poly.type
_entity_poly.pdbx_seq_one_letter_code
_entity_poly.pdbx_strand_id
1 'polypeptide(L)'
;MWILSSDGKRIWLKPGKRYLFGRVQAGTTHAINSATISRHHLVIEVGRVQQGDGVHIHARSKLTLTDQKSKCGTVIDGETIKGTSKELSGRDEYSVVLGRYPHPLKIKWCPVVLSFSFGSQEEDPLIHAQSRLEDLDIKTILPYIVDKTTHVVQKKRNTAKGLQALINGKHIVDPAYIEHLVYAATSTELEREEALCPLELDFDAAWPDPTKHLPPRGKETTDLPDSAYEPQLERLDVFEGYTFVFCDSSRFEELQGPITNGHGKALLFKVEPEKTTPQELIDYMTLASGNKGLARDLDGSGGSLY
;
A
#
# COMPACT_ATOMS: atom_id res chain seq x y z
N MET A 1 -9.02 0.31 1.97
CA MET A 1 -9.81 -0.27 3.08
C MET A 1 -10.31 0.82 4.01
N TRP A 2 -11.53 0.70 4.56
CA TRP A 2 -12.04 1.62 5.59
C TRP A 2 -11.68 1.14 6.99
N ILE A 3 -10.98 1.97 7.77
CA ILE A 3 -10.55 1.67 9.14
C ILE A 3 -11.27 2.62 10.10
N LEU A 4 -11.94 2.06 11.10
CA LEU A 4 -12.56 2.83 12.17
C LEU A 4 -11.66 2.80 13.40
N SER A 5 -11.43 3.96 13.99
CA SER A 5 -10.66 4.13 15.23
C SER A 5 -11.56 4.69 16.33
N SER A 6 -11.53 4.06 17.51
CA SER A 6 -12.23 4.52 18.72
C SER A 6 -11.39 4.16 19.94
N ASP A 7 -11.17 5.12 20.84
CA ASP A 7 -10.50 4.90 22.14
C ASP A 7 -9.17 4.12 22.03
N GLY A 8 -8.37 4.43 21.00
CA GLY A 8 -7.06 3.81 20.75
C GLY A 8 -7.12 2.45 20.03
N LYS A 9 -8.29 1.89 19.79
CA LYS A 9 -8.47 0.63 19.05
C LYS A 9 -8.88 0.89 17.61
N ARG A 10 -8.29 0.14 16.67
CA ARG A 10 -8.64 0.18 15.24
C ARG A 10 -9.30 -1.12 14.82
N ILE A 11 -10.31 -1.01 13.96
CA ILE A 11 -11.00 -2.13 13.34
C ILE A 11 -11.16 -1.88 11.84
N TRP A 12 -11.14 -2.95 11.06
CA TRP A 12 -11.52 -2.90 9.65
C TRP A 12 -13.03 -2.93 9.48
N LEU A 13 -13.57 -2.01 8.69
CA LEU A 13 -14.94 -2.09 8.20
C LEU A 13 -14.92 -2.86 6.86
N LYS A 14 -15.12 -4.17 6.96
CA LYS A 14 -15.18 -5.12 5.83
C LYS A 14 -16.25 -4.75 4.79
N PRO A 15 -15.91 -4.72 3.48
CA PRO A 15 -16.87 -4.55 2.39
C PRO A 15 -18.03 -5.54 2.44
N GLY A 16 -19.21 -5.07 2.06
CA GLY A 16 -20.44 -5.85 2.06
C GLY A 16 -21.06 -6.09 3.44
N LYS A 17 -20.55 -5.49 4.52
CA LYS A 17 -21.00 -5.71 5.90
C LYS A 17 -21.62 -4.46 6.53
N ARG A 18 -22.49 -4.71 7.53
CA ARG A 18 -23.20 -3.71 8.31
C ARG A 18 -22.79 -3.83 9.78
N TYR A 19 -22.46 -2.70 10.39
CA TYR A 19 -21.98 -2.60 11.76
C TYR A 19 -22.95 -1.75 12.56
N LEU A 20 -23.57 -2.35 13.58
CA LEU A 20 -24.47 -1.66 14.47
C LEU A 20 -23.73 -1.19 15.71
N PHE A 21 -23.71 0.12 15.91
CA PHE A 21 -23.16 0.80 17.07
C PHE A 21 -24.28 1.19 18.03
N GLY A 22 -24.04 0.98 19.31
CA GLY A 22 -25.00 1.34 20.35
C GLY A 22 -24.42 1.20 21.75
N ARG A 23 -25.27 1.36 22.76
CA ARG A 23 -24.85 1.32 24.17
C ARG A 23 -24.75 -0.08 24.77
N VAL A 24 -25.48 -1.05 24.22
CA VAL A 24 -25.63 -2.39 24.81
C VAL A 24 -24.97 -3.45 23.95
N GLN A 25 -24.20 -4.35 24.56
CA GLN A 25 -23.49 -5.41 23.83
C GLN A 25 -24.43 -6.40 23.13
N ALA A 26 -25.58 -6.69 23.75
CA ALA A 26 -26.57 -7.58 23.16
C ALA A 26 -27.19 -6.94 21.89
N GLY A 27 -26.86 -7.50 20.74
CA GLY A 27 -27.42 -7.09 19.44
C GLY A 27 -26.65 -5.95 18.74
N THR A 28 -25.56 -5.42 19.31
CA THR A 28 -24.69 -4.46 18.61
C THR A 28 -23.39 -5.13 18.20
N THR A 29 -22.87 -4.78 17.03
CA THR A 29 -21.52 -5.14 16.62
C THR A 29 -20.47 -4.46 17.49
N HIS A 30 -20.71 -3.20 17.87
CA HIS A 30 -19.82 -2.44 18.74
C HIS A 30 -20.61 -1.68 19.81
N ALA A 31 -20.34 -2.01 21.08
CA ALA A 31 -20.97 -1.37 22.21
C ALA A 31 -20.07 -0.28 22.82
N ILE A 32 -20.63 0.92 22.99
CA ILE A 32 -19.98 2.06 23.64
C ILE A 32 -20.82 2.45 24.86
N ASN A 33 -20.28 2.23 26.05
CA ASN A 33 -21.01 2.45 27.29
C ASN A 33 -21.10 3.94 27.65
N SER A 34 -22.06 4.66 27.06
CA SER A 34 -22.34 6.06 27.38
C SER A 34 -23.84 6.35 27.36
N ALA A 35 -24.38 6.94 28.43
CA ALA A 35 -25.81 7.25 28.58
C ALA A 35 -26.40 8.13 27.46
N THR A 36 -25.54 8.85 26.72
CA THR A 36 -25.94 9.71 25.60
C THR A 36 -26.12 8.94 24.29
N ILE A 37 -25.68 7.68 24.26
CA ILE A 37 -25.78 6.75 23.13
C ILE A 37 -27.02 5.86 23.33
N SER A 38 -27.76 5.69 22.23
CA SER A 38 -28.96 4.84 22.21
C SER A 38 -28.56 3.36 22.25
N ARG A 39 -29.48 2.47 22.63
CA ARG A 39 -29.21 1.02 22.60
C ARG A 39 -28.83 0.55 21.18
N HIS A 40 -29.51 1.10 20.18
CA HIS A 40 -29.20 1.02 18.76
C HIS A 40 -29.07 2.47 18.29
N HIS A 41 -27.89 2.92 17.87
CA HIS A 41 -27.63 4.33 17.64
C HIS A 41 -27.25 4.64 16.20
N LEU A 42 -26.28 3.92 15.64
CA LEU A 42 -25.77 4.15 14.30
C LEU A 42 -25.56 2.81 13.60
N VAL A 43 -25.96 2.71 12.34
CA VAL A 43 -25.53 1.64 11.45
C VAL A 43 -24.52 2.21 10.46
N ILE A 44 -23.35 1.58 10.38
CA ILE A 44 -22.35 1.84 9.35
C ILE A 44 -22.41 0.70 8.36
N GLU A 45 -22.63 1.00 7.09
CA GLU A 45 -22.70 0.03 6.01
C GLU A 45 -21.58 0.29 5.01
N VAL A 46 -20.80 -0.76 4.72
CA VAL A 46 -19.78 -0.72 3.68
C VAL A 46 -20.31 -1.49 2.48
N GLY A 47 -20.42 -0.80 1.34
CA GLY A 47 -20.84 -1.41 0.09
C GLY A 47 -19.90 -2.54 -0.35
N ARG A 48 -20.41 -3.47 -1.14
CA ARG A 48 -19.57 -4.46 -1.82
C ARG A 48 -18.62 -3.75 -2.79
N VAL A 49 -17.42 -4.29 -2.95
CA VAL A 49 -16.48 -3.84 -3.97
C VAL A 49 -17.10 -4.17 -5.34
N GLN A 50 -16.96 -3.26 -6.32
CA GLN A 50 -17.45 -3.57 -7.67
C GLN A 50 -16.47 -4.50 -8.36
N GLN A 51 -17.00 -5.44 -9.14
CA GLN A 51 -16.16 -6.37 -9.88
C GLN A 51 -15.18 -5.61 -10.78
N GLY A 52 -13.88 -5.91 -10.67
CA GLY A 52 -12.82 -5.23 -11.39
C GLY A 52 -12.19 -4.03 -10.68
N ASP A 53 -12.78 -3.54 -9.58
CA ASP A 53 -12.19 -2.45 -8.79
C ASP A 53 -10.86 -2.83 -8.12
N GLY A 54 -10.47 -4.11 -8.15
CA GLY A 54 -9.19 -4.59 -7.65
C GLY A 54 -7.98 -4.00 -8.39
N VAL A 55 -8.11 -3.60 -9.65
CA VAL A 55 -7.02 -2.95 -10.42
C VAL A 55 -7.13 -1.41 -10.43
N HIS A 56 -8.24 -0.85 -9.95
CA HIS A 56 -8.49 0.59 -9.94
C HIS A 56 -8.04 1.20 -8.61
N ILE A 57 -6.83 1.76 -8.58
CA ILE A 57 -6.17 2.27 -7.36
C ILE A 57 -6.96 3.35 -6.58
N HIS A 58 -7.89 4.03 -7.24
CA HIS A 58 -8.73 5.07 -6.64
C HIS A 58 -10.14 4.59 -6.28
N ALA A 59 -10.53 3.40 -6.74
CA ALA A 59 -11.82 2.82 -6.41
C ALA A 59 -11.85 2.39 -4.94
N ARG A 60 -13.01 2.55 -4.31
CA ARG A 60 -13.23 2.23 -2.90
C ARG A 60 -14.68 1.85 -2.67
N SER A 61 -14.93 0.94 -1.73
CA SER A 61 -16.30 0.65 -1.31
C SER A 61 -17.01 1.89 -0.80
N LYS A 62 -18.30 1.99 -1.11
CA LYS A 62 -19.19 3.05 -0.60
C LYS A 62 -19.36 2.91 0.91
N LEU A 63 -19.47 4.04 1.61
CA LEU A 63 -19.63 4.07 3.06
C LEU A 63 -20.91 4.84 3.39
N THR A 64 -21.88 4.19 4.03
CA THR A 64 -23.17 4.79 4.36
C THR A 64 -23.43 4.74 5.85
N LEU A 65 -23.76 5.87 6.46
CA LEU A 65 -24.04 6.01 7.88
C LEU A 65 -25.52 6.31 8.09
N THR A 66 -26.19 5.53 8.94
CA THR A 66 -27.63 5.67 9.21
C THR A 66 -27.92 5.77 10.70
N ASP A 67 -28.40 6.92 11.16
CA ASP A 67 -28.84 7.11 12.54
C ASP A 67 -30.13 6.31 12.79
N GLN A 68 -30.13 5.48 13.83
CA GLN A 68 -31.23 4.58 14.17
C GLN A 68 -32.29 5.28 15.02
N LYS A 69 -32.78 6.44 14.53
CA LYS A 69 -33.75 7.32 15.23
C LYS A 69 -33.30 7.60 16.66
N SER A 70 -32.02 7.91 16.84
CA SER A 70 -31.42 8.07 18.15
C SER A 70 -31.96 9.32 18.86
N LYS A 71 -31.95 9.31 20.20
CA LYS A 71 -32.49 10.44 20.98
C LYS A 71 -31.72 11.73 20.71
N CYS A 72 -30.39 11.62 20.70
CA CYS A 72 -29.46 12.75 20.62
C CYS A 72 -28.94 13.01 19.19
N GLY A 73 -29.22 12.14 18.23
CA GLY A 73 -28.70 12.22 16.87
C GLY A 73 -27.25 11.76 16.74
N THR A 74 -26.80 11.66 15.49
CA THR A 74 -25.41 11.42 15.10
C THR A 74 -24.90 12.63 14.33
N VAL A 75 -23.67 13.06 14.58
CA VAL A 75 -23.01 14.19 13.89
C VAL A 75 -21.82 13.65 13.10
N ILE A 76 -21.72 14.01 11.82
CA ILE A 76 -20.62 13.64 10.92
C ILE A 76 -19.99 14.93 10.41
N ASP A 77 -18.72 15.17 10.74
CA ASP A 77 -17.98 16.39 10.37
C ASP A 77 -18.75 17.70 10.67
N GLY A 78 -19.50 17.71 11.78
CA GLY A 78 -20.33 18.85 12.20
C GLY A 78 -21.77 18.86 11.67
N GLU A 79 -22.13 17.98 10.73
CA GLU A 79 -23.48 17.87 10.17
C GLU A 79 -24.30 16.77 10.85
N THR A 80 -25.54 17.09 11.25
CA THR A 80 -26.41 16.14 11.97
C THR A 80 -27.25 15.29 11.00
N ILE A 81 -27.28 13.97 11.21
CA ILE A 81 -28.05 13.01 10.40
C ILE A 81 -29.16 12.31 11.21
N LYS A 82 -29.75 12.99 12.20
CA LYS A 82 -30.71 12.39 13.14
C LYS A 82 -31.89 11.74 12.42
N GLY A 83 -32.08 10.44 12.61
CA GLY A 83 -33.12 9.63 11.98
C GLY A 83 -33.00 9.46 10.46
N THR A 84 -31.89 9.89 9.86
CA THR A 84 -31.65 9.83 8.41
C THR A 84 -30.39 9.03 8.09
N SER A 85 -30.13 8.86 6.80
CA SER A 85 -28.95 8.19 6.26
C SER A 85 -28.12 9.16 5.42
N LYS A 86 -26.81 8.96 5.38
CA LYS A 86 -25.88 9.73 4.58
C LYS A 86 -24.81 8.82 3.98
N GLU A 87 -24.71 8.82 2.65
CA GLU A 87 -23.56 8.24 1.93
C GLU A 87 -22.38 9.21 2.01
N LEU A 88 -21.23 8.71 2.44
CA LEU A 88 -20.00 9.47 2.58
C LEU A 88 -19.16 9.35 1.31
N SER A 89 -18.81 10.50 0.73
CA SER A 89 -18.03 10.58 -0.50
C SER A 89 -17.13 11.81 -0.49
N GLY A 90 -16.10 11.81 -1.35
CA GLY A 90 -15.21 12.96 -1.56
C GLY A 90 -14.11 13.20 -0.54
N ARG A 91 -14.07 12.48 0.59
CA ARG A 91 -12.97 12.57 1.59
C ARG A 91 -12.43 11.21 1.98
N ASP A 92 -11.24 11.22 2.57
CA ASP A 92 -10.54 10.03 3.08
C ASP A 92 -10.67 9.86 4.59
N GLU A 93 -11.15 10.86 5.33
CA GLU A 93 -11.34 10.77 6.77
C GLU A 93 -12.64 11.49 7.18
N TYR A 94 -13.34 10.91 8.15
CA TYR A 94 -14.57 11.45 8.73
C TYR A 94 -14.54 11.31 10.25
N SER A 95 -15.03 12.34 10.94
CA SER A 95 -15.24 12.35 12.38
C SER A 95 -16.73 12.16 12.70
N VAL A 96 -17.05 11.14 13.49
CA VAL A 96 -18.44 10.75 13.81
C VAL A 96 -18.67 10.81 15.30
N VAL A 97 -19.59 11.67 15.74
CA VAL A 97 -19.98 11.83 17.15
C VAL A 97 -21.35 11.21 17.37
N LEU A 98 -21.43 10.28 18.31
CA LEU A 98 -22.67 9.61 18.70
C LEU A 98 -23.32 10.33 19.89
N GLY A 99 -24.47 10.97 19.68
CA GLY A 99 -25.15 11.77 20.68
C GLY A 99 -24.28 12.90 21.23
N ARG A 100 -23.87 12.78 22.49
CA ARG A 100 -22.95 13.74 23.17
C ARG A 100 -21.71 13.03 23.71
N TYR A 101 -21.35 11.89 23.13
CA TYR A 101 -20.15 11.16 23.53
C TYR A 101 -18.90 12.00 23.20
N PRO A 102 -18.00 12.24 24.17
CA PRO A 102 -16.88 13.17 23.97
C PRO A 102 -15.79 12.63 23.05
N HIS A 103 -15.75 11.32 22.77
CA HIS A 103 -14.74 10.69 21.94
C HIS A 103 -15.33 10.37 20.56
N PRO A 104 -15.03 11.16 19.51
CA PRO A 104 -15.51 10.88 18.16
C PRO A 104 -14.89 9.58 17.64
N LEU A 105 -15.68 8.81 16.90
CA LEU A 105 -15.17 7.73 16.05
C LEU A 105 -14.49 8.39 14.84
N LYS A 106 -13.33 7.88 14.45
CA LYS A 106 -12.64 8.32 13.23
C LYS A 106 -12.70 7.22 12.20
N ILE A 107 -13.27 7.49 11.03
CA ILE A 107 -13.30 6.54 9.91
C ILE A 107 -12.37 7.06 8.83
N LYS A 108 -11.35 6.28 8.49
CA LYS A 108 -10.32 6.65 7.52
C LYS A 108 -10.18 5.62 6.41
N TRP A 109 -10.06 6.08 5.17
CA TRP A 109 -9.61 5.27 4.05
C TRP A 109 -8.11 5.08 4.13
N CYS A 110 -7.68 3.84 4.29
CA CYS A 110 -6.29 3.42 4.23
C CYS A 110 -6.10 2.59 2.96
N PRO A 111 -5.44 3.14 1.91
CA PRO A 111 -5.19 2.40 0.69
C PRO A 111 -4.20 1.26 0.95
N VAL A 112 -4.47 0.08 0.37
CA VAL A 112 -3.56 -1.05 0.36
C VAL A 112 -3.42 -1.47 -1.09
N VAL A 113 -2.23 -1.27 -1.64
CA VAL A 113 -1.92 -1.49 -3.05
C VAL A 113 -0.69 -2.39 -3.14
N LEU A 114 -0.89 -3.58 -3.69
CA LEU A 114 0.14 -4.58 -3.93
C LEU A 114 0.56 -4.50 -5.39
N SER A 115 1.82 -4.13 -5.63
CA SER A 115 2.42 -4.20 -6.95
C SER A 115 3.15 -5.53 -7.13
N PHE A 116 2.96 -6.20 -8.25
CA PHE A 116 3.53 -7.53 -8.46
C PHE A 116 4.73 -7.52 -9.42
N SER A 117 5.75 -8.31 -9.08
CA SER A 117 6.88 -8.58 -9.97
C SER A 117 6.84 -10.04 -10.43
N PHE A 118 6.16 -10.28 -11.54
CA PHE A 118 6.08 -11.62 -12.15
C PHE A 118 7.17 -11.84 -13.19
N GLY A 119 7.61 -13.09 -13.33
CA GLY A 119 8.42 -13.52 -14.47
C GLY A 119 7.55 -13.73 -15.71
N SER A 120 8.15 -13.74 -16.89
CA SER A 120 7.48 -13.89 -18.19
C SER A 120 6.80 -15.24 -18.45
N GLN A 121 6.83 -16.17 -17.49
CA GLN A 121 6.35 -17.55 -17.64
C GLN A 121 5.18 -17.93 -16.72
N GLU A 122 4.63 -17.01 -15.95
CA GLU A 122 3.52 -17.31 -15.03
C GLU A 122 2.18 -17.01 -15.70
N GLU A 123 1.26 -18.00 -15.71
CA GLU A 123 -0.14 -17.79 -16.11
C GLU A 123 -0.79 -16.77 -15.17
N ASP A 124 -1.24 -15.66 -15.76
CA ASP A 124 -1.72 -14.41 -15.17
C ASP A 124 -1.88 -14.40 -13.63
N PRO A 125 -0.76 -14.32 -12.89
CA PRO A 125 -0.79 -14.38 -11.43
C PRO A 125 -1.44 -13.14 -10.79
N LEU A 126 -1.69 -12.09 -11.59
CA LEU A 126 -2.51 -10.96 -11.18
C LEU A 126 -3.97 -11.37 -11.00
N ILE A 127 -4.52 -12.21 -11.90
CA ILE A 127 -5.90 -12.72 -11.79
C ILE A 127 -6.06 -13.52 -10.49
N HIS A 128 -5.08 -14.37 -10.16
CA HIS A 128 -5.15 -15.16 -8.92
C HIS A 128 -5.17 -14.25 -7.69
N ALA A 129 -4.25 -13.29 -7.60
CA ALA A 129 -4.22 -12.34 -6.50
C ALA A 129 -5.49 -11.47 -6.43
N GLN A 130 -5.96 -10.98 -7.58
CA GLN A 130 -7.18 -10.17 -7.68
C GLN A 130 -8.39 -10.93 -7.14
N SER A 131 -8.56 -12.19 -7.55
CA SER A 131 -9.69 -13.04 -7.12
C SER A 131 -9.77 -13.24 -5.60
N ARG A 132 -8.63 -13.12 -4.91
CA ARG A 132 -8.50 -13.32 -3.46
C ARG A 132 -8.62 -12.00 -2.67
N LEU A 133 -8.26 -10.88 -3.28
CA LEU A 133 -8.01 -9.62 -2.58
C LEU A 133 -8.99 -8.50 -2.95
N GLU A 134 -9.65 -8.58 -4.12
CA GLU A 134 -10.55 -7.53 -4.61
C GLU A 134 -11.68 -7.25 -3.61
N ASP A 135 -12.36 -8.30 -3.13
CA ASP A 135 -13.45 -8.19 -2.14
C ASP A 135 -12.99 -7.64 -0.78
N LEU A 136 -11.69 -7.57 -0.54
CA LEU A 136 -11.09 -7.02 0.69
C LEU A 136 -10.78 -5.52 0.55
N ASP A 137 -11.09 -4.91 -0.61
CA ASP A 137 -10.74 -3.53 -0.94
C ASP A 137 -9.20 -3.30 -1.03
N ILE A 138 -8.47 -4.38 -1.33
CA ILE A 138 -7.02 -4.39 -1.57
C ILE A 138 -6.77 -4.37 -3.08
N LYS A 139 -5.90 -3.46 -3.53
CA LYS A 139 -5.64 -3.25 -4.95
C LYS A 139 -4.44 -4.07 -5.39
N THR A 140 -4.54 -4.71 -6.55
CA THR A 140 -3.49 -5.54 -7.15
C THR A 140 -3.14 -4.97 -8.51
N ILE A 141 -1.89 -4.54 -8.69
CA ILE A 141 -1.44 -3.89 -9.94
C ILE A 141 -0.10 -4.45 -10.41
N LEU A 142 0.18 -4.35 -11.71
CA LEU A 142 1.49 -4.67 -12.26
C LEU A 142 2.51 -3.52 -12.11
N PRO A 143 2.21 -2.26 -12.50
CA PRO A 143 3.19 -1.20 -12.36
C PRO A 143 3.49 -0.90 -10.89
N TYR A 144 4.71 -0.44 -10.63
CA TYR A 144 5.00 0.29 -9.41
C TYR A 144 4.50 1.72 -9.60
N ILE A 145 3.68 2.23 -8.69
CA ILE A 145 3.17 3.60 -8.75
C ILE A 145 3.65 4.32 -7.49
N VAL A 146 4.51 5.31 -7.68
CA VAL A 146 5.03 6.16 -6.60
C VAL A 146 3.86 6.75 -5.80
N ASP A 147 4.01 6.81 -4.47
CA ASP A 147 2.99 7.24 -3.50
C ASP A 147 1.68 6.44 -3.44
N LYS A 148 1.53 5.38 -4.25
CA LYS A 148 0.34 4.52 -4.25
C LYS A 148 0.66 3.10 -3.84
N THR A 149 1.74 2.52 -4.36
CA THR A 149 2.19 1.19 -3.98
C THR A 149 2.57 1.15 -2.51
N THR A 150 1.99 0.20 -1.78
CA THR A 150 2.27 -0.02 -0.35
C THR A 150 3.20 -1.19 -0.11
N HIS A 151 3.08 -2.24 -0.94
CA HIS A 151 3.91 -3.43 -0.88
C HIS A 151 4.25 -3.88 -2.30
N VAL A 152 5.43 -4.46 -2.49
CA VAL A 152 5.79 -5.19 -3.70
C VAL A 152 5.84 -6.67 -3.39
N VAL A 153 5.01 -7.45 -4.10
CA VAL A 153 4.96 -8.91 -3.99
C VAL A 153 5.91 -9.52 -5.02
N GLN A 154 6.89 -10.29 -4.55
CA GLN A 154 7.95 -10.85 -5.39
C GLN A 154 8.56 -12.13 -4.81
N LYS A 155 9.11 -13.00 -5.66
CA LYS A 155 9.70 -14.29 -5.25
C LYS A 155 11.17 -14.21 -4.78
N LYS A 156 11.83 -13.07 -4.97
CA LYS A 156 13.24 -12.84 -4.60
C LYS A 156 13.44 -11.38 -4.21
N ARG A 157 14.41 -11.08 -3.35
CA ARG A 157 14.63 -9.71 -2.84
C ARG A 157 15.11 -8.73 -3.93
N ASN A 158 16.05 -9.16 -4.77
CA ASN A 158 16.67 -8.31 -5.78
C ASN A 158 15.89 -8.29 -7.11
N THR A 159 14.92 -7.38 -7.22
CA THR A 159 14.24 -7.03 -8.47
C THR A 159 14.17 -5.51 -8.61
N ALA A 160 14.00 -5.00 -9.84
CA ALA A 160 13.80 -3.57 -10.06
C ALA A 160 12.60 -2.99 -9.29
N LYS A 161 11.45 -3.68 -9.24
CA LYS A 161 10.30 -3.20 -8.44
C LYS A 161 10.59 -3.27 -6.94
N GLY A 162 11.33 -4.28 -6.50
CA GLY A 162 11.81 -4.38 -5.13
C GLY A 162 12.70 -3.19 -4.76
N LEU A 163 13.64 -2.80 -5.62
CA LEU A 163 14.47 -1.61 -5.42
C LEU A 163 13.63 -0.33 -5.36
N GLN A 164 12.64 -0.17 -6.25
CA GLN A 164 11.71 0.96 -6.17
C GLN A 164 10.97 1.01 -4.83
N ALA A 165 10.51 -0.14 -4.32
CA ALA A 165 9.89 -0.21 -3.00
C ALA A 165 10.85 0.23 -1.90
N LEU A 166 12.07 -0.30 -1.88
CA LEU A 166 13.06 0.03 -0.85
C LEU A 166 13.43 1.52 -0.85
N ILE A 167 13.64 2.12 -2.03
CA ILE A 167 13.95 3.55 -2.21
C ILE A 167 12.82 4.43 -1.65
N ASN A 168 11.56 4.04 -1.91
CA ASN A 168 10.37 4.78 -1.49
C ASN A 168 9.87 4.41 -0.08
N GLY A 169 10.67 3.70 0.71
CA GLY A 169 10.30 3.25 2.04
C GLY A 169 9.01 2.42 2.04
N LYS A 170 8.88 1.44 1.14
CA LYS A 170 7.76 0.49 1.05
C LYS A 170 8.23 -0.92 1.34
N HIS A 171 7.28 -1.79 1.68
CA HIS A 171 7.58 -3.18 1.99
C HIS A 171 7.81 -4.01 0.72
N ILE A 172 8.71 -4.98 0.82
CA ILE A 172 8.79 -6.11 -0.12
C ILE A 172 8.33 -7.37 0.61
N VAL A 173 7.48 -8.17 -0.03
CA VAL A 173 6.88 -9.36 0.58
C VAL A 173 6.86 -10.53 -0.40
N ASP A 174 6.90 -11.75 0.13
CA ASP A 174 6.73 -12.98 -0.63
C ASP A 174 5.25 -13.23 -0.96
N PRO A 175 4.95 -14.17 -1.87
CA PRO A 175 3.57 -14.50 -2.22
C PRO A 175 2.72 -15.04 -1.05
N ALA A 176 3.33 -15.63 -0.01
CA ALA A 176 2.59 -16.19 1.12
C ALA A 176 1.91 -15.10 1.97
N TYR A 177 2.35 -13.86 1.87
CA TYR A 177 1.69 -12.70 2.49
C TYR A 177 0.22 -12.56 2.09
N ILE A 178 -0.14 -12.94 0.85
CA ILE A 178 -1.54 -12.90 0.36
C ILE A 178 -2.42 -13.85 1.15
N GLU A 179 -1.93 -15.07 1.42
CA GLU A 179 -2.67 -16.07 2.19
C GLU A 179 -2.92 -15.59 3.62
N HIS A 180 -1.93 -14.94 4.24
CA HIS A 180 -2.12 -14.37 5.57
C HIS A 180 -3.05 -13.16 5.61
N LEU A 181 -3.06 -12.32 4.56
CA LEU A 181 -4.07 -11.25 4.43
C LEU A 181 -5.48 -11.84 4.36
N VAL A 182 -5.69 -12.88 3.54
CA VAL A 182 -6.99 -13.55 3.41
C VAL A 182 -7.37 -14.25 4.71
N TYR A 183 -6.43 -14.92 5.38
CA TYR A 183 -6.66 -15.58 6.66
C TYR A 183 -7.11 -14.57 7.73
N ALA A 184 -6.40 -13.44 7.86
CA ALA A 184 -6.76 -12.38 8.80
C ALA A 184 -8.13 -11.75 8.49
N ALA A 185 -8.55 -11.77 7.22
CA ALA A 185 -9.84 -11.26 6.76
C ALA A 185 -11.00 -12.29 6.79
N THR A 186 -10.73 -13.52 7.23
CA THR A 186 -11.71 -14.62 7.26
C THR A 186 -12.12 -14.94 8.70
N SER A 187 -13.42 -15.12 8.94
CA SER A 187 -13.91 -15.53 10.26
C SER A 187 -13.50 -16.97 10.57
N THR A 188 -13.07 -17.22 11.80
CA THR A 188 -12.78 -18.57 12.31
C THR A 188 -14.05 -19.31 12.77
N GLU A 189 -15.15 -18.58 12.98
CA GLU A 189 -16.45 -19.15 13.37
C GLU A 189 -17.35 -19.29 12.13
N LEU A 190 -17.13 -20.38 11.37
CA LEU A 190 -17.83 -20.68 10.10
C LEU A 190 -19.35 -20.85 10.26
N GLU A 191 -19.83 -21.18 11.46
CA GLU A 191 -21.25 -21.48 11.74
C GLU A 191 -22.08 -20.24 12.07
N ARG A 192 -21.44 -19.06 12.19
CA ARG A 192 -22.12 -17.80 12.49
C ARG A 192 -21.87 -16.79 11.38
N GLU A 193 -22.91 -16.54 10.58
CA GLU A 193 -22.88 -15.58 9.48
C GLU A 193 -22.49 -14.15 9.94
N GLU A 194 -22.76 -13.82 11.21
CA GLU A 194 -22.43 -12.52 11.82
C GLU A 194 -21.03 -12.46 12.46
N ALA A 195 -20.28 -13.55 12.47
CA ALA A 195 -18.98 -13.59 13.14
C ALA A 195 -17.99 -12.58 12.52
N LEU A 196 -17.26 -11.91 13.40
CA LEU A 196 -16.22 -10.94 13.03
C LEU A 196 -14.93 -11.70 12.69
N CYS A 197 -14.26 -11.33 11.59
CA CYS A 197 -12.90 -11.82 11.34
C CYS A 197 -11.88 -11.12 12.25
N PRO A 198 -10.64 -11.64 12.37
CA PRO A 198 -9.58 -11.02 13.17
C PRO A 198 -9.38 -9.52 12.90
N LEU A 199 -9.36 -9.09 11.63
CA LEU A 199 -9.20 -7.68 11.26
C LEU A 199 -10.37 -6.77 11.70
N GLU A 200 -11.57 -7.33 11.82
CA GLU A 200 -12.75 -6.60 12.33
C GLU A 200 -12.76 -6.52 13.87
N LEU A 201 -12.07 -7.46 14.53
CA LEU A 201 -11.94 -7.48 15.99
C LEU A 201 -10.84 -6.56 16.48
N ASP A 202 -9.66 -6.61 15.87
CA ASP A 202 -8.50 -5.78 16.19
C ASP A 202 -7.58 -5.71 14.97
N PHE A 203 -7.66 -4.60 14.24
CA PHE A 203 -6.93 -4.43 12.99
C PHE A 203 -5.42 -4.51 13.22
N ASP A 204 -4.92 -3.88 14.28
CA ASP A 204 -3.49 -3.73 14.52
C ASP A 204 -2.83 -5.02 14.99
N ALA A 205 -3.54 -5.78 15.82
CA ALA A 205 -3.06 -7.08 16.28
C ALA A 205 -3.18 -8.17 15.20
N ALA A 206 -4.14 -8.06 14.27
CA ALA A 206 -4.40 -9.07 13.25
C ALA A 206 -3.78 -8.78 11.89
N TRP A 207 -3.36 -7.54 11.61
CA TRP A 207 -2.72 -7.21 10.34
C TRP A 207 -1.42 -7.99 10.17
N PRO A 208 -1.24 -8.75 9.07
CA PRO A 208 -0.02 -9.53 8.86
C PRO A 208 1.22 -8.64 8.86
N ASP A 209 2.23 -9.02 9.65
CA ASP A 209 3.50 -8.31 9.74
C ASP A 209 4.32 -8.54 8.46
N PRO A 210 4.54 -7.50 7.62
CA PRO A 210 5.25 -7.67 6.35
C PRO A 210 6.70 -8.12 6.53
N THR A 211 7.33 -7.83 7.67
CA THR A 211 8.74 -8.17 7.92
C THR A 211 8.96 -9.69 8.02
N LYS A 212 7.92 -10.42 8.42
CA LYS A 212 7.89 -11.90 8.46
C LYS A 212 7.73 -12.53 7.07
N HIS A 213 7.51 -11.72 6.05
CA HIS A 213 7.28 -12.12 4.68
C HIS A 213 8.38 -11.67 3.74
N LEU A 214 9.57 -11.39 4.25
CA LEU A 214 10.68 -10.98 3.39
C LEU A 214 11.00 -12.08 2.36
N PRO A 215 10.98 -11.79 1.04
CA PRO A 215 11.31 -12.77 0.02
C PRO A 215 12.66 -13.43 0.27
N PRO A 216 12.88 -14.69 -0.18
CA PRO A 216 14.18 -15.33 -0.04
C PRO A 216 15.24 -14.59 -0.87
N ARG A 217 16.51 -14.79 -0.48
CA ARG A 217 17.66 -14.24 -1.20
C ARG A 217 17.70 -14.75 -2.64
N GLY A 218 18.04 -13.84 -3.56
CA GLY A 218 18.29 -14.17 -4.96
C GLY A 218 19.77 -14.51 -5.20
N LYS A 219 20.34 -13.89 -6.23
CA LYS A 219 21.78 -13.96 -6.58
C LYS A 219 22.56 -12.79 -5.98
N GLU A 220 22.16 -12.34 -4.79
CA GLU A 220 22.80 -11.22 -4.11
C GLU A 220 24.23 -11.60 -3.71
N THR A 221 25.18 -10.70 -3.95
CA THR A 221 26.60 -10.90 -3.61
C THR A 221 26.94 -10.49 -2.18
N THR A 222 26.08 -9.68 -1.57
CA THR A 222 26.23 -9.17 -0.21
C THR A 222 25.32 -9.91 0.77
N ASP A 223 25.84 -10.18 1.95
CA ASP A 223 25.12 -10.80 3.07
C ASP A 223 24.56 -9.70 3.98
N LEU A 224 23.44 -9.09 3.58
CA LEU A 224 22.77 -8.07 4.40
C LEU A 224 21.75 -8.71 5.36
N PRO A 225 21.61 -8.19 6.59
CA PRO A 225 20.58 -8.62 7.52
C PRO A 225 19.19 -8.27 6.99
N ASP A 226 18.16 -8.98 7.46
CA ASP A 226 16.78 -8.76 7.02
C ASP A 226 16.27 -7.33 7.33
N SER A 227 16.77 -6.71 8.39
CA SER A 227 16.49 -5.31 8.74
C SER A 227 16.94 -4.31 7.69
N ALA A 228 17.91 -4.67 6.83
CA ALA A 228 18.30 -3.82 5.70
C ALA A 228 17.21 -3.70 4.63
N TYR A 229 16.17 -4.53 4.65
CA TYR A 229 15.06 -4.50 3.69
C TYR A 229 13.78 -3.87 4.29
N GLU A 230 13.85 -3.38 5.52
CA GLU A 230 12.75 -2.62 6.12
C GLU A 230 12.55 -1.28 5.40
N PRO A 231 11.33 -0.73 5.40
CA PRO A 231 11.06 0.63 4.95
C PRO A 231 11.93 1.67 5.66
N GLN A 232 12.70 2.42 4.89
CA GLN A 232 13.55 3.52 5.37
C GLN A 232 13.39 4.71 4.43
N LEU A 233 12.99 5.86 4.97
CA LEU A 233 12.75 7.08 4.17
C LEU A 233 14.05 7.78 3.79
N GLU A 234 15.16 7.45 4.45
CA GLU A 234 16.51 7.94 4.19
C GLU A 234 17.06 7.47 2.83
N ARG A 235 16.31 6.65 2.09
CA ARG A 235 16.70 6.12 0.76
C ARG A 235 16.10 6.90 -0.41
N LEU A 236 15.23 7.88 -0.14
CA LEU A 236 14.47 8.58 -1.19
C LEU A 236 15.37 9.27 -2.21
N ASP A 237 16.54 9.75 -1.78
CA ASP A 237 17.52 10.49 -2.57
C ASP A 237 18.86 9.75 -2.68
N VAL A 238 18.87 8.43 -2.49
CA VAL A 238 20.11 7.62 -2.43
C VAL A 238 21.00 7.72 -3.67
N PHE A 239 20.44 8.14 -4.81
CA PHE A 239 21.15 8.35 -6.08
C PHE A 239 21.23 9.82 -6.50
N GLU A 240 20.93 10.76 -5.61
CA GLU A 240 21.08 12.19 -5.90
C GLU A 240 22.52 12.51 -6.31
N GLY A 241 22.66 13.25 -7.41
CA GLY A 241 23.96 13.60 -7.99
C GLY A 241 24.61 12.50 -8.84
N TYR A 242 24.06 11.28 -8.87
CA TYR A 242 24.59 10.19 -9.70
C TYR A 242 23.95 10.14 -11.09
N THR A 243 24.78 9.89 -12.10
CA THR A 243 24.35 9.58 -13.46
C THR A 243 24.79 8.18 -13.86
N PHE A 244 23.83 7.36 -14.26
CA PHE A 244 24.02 5.98 -14.70
C PHE A 244 23.89 5.92 -16.22
N VAL A 245 24.94 5.47 -16.90
CA VAL A 245 24.95 5.30 -18.35
C VAL A 245 24.87 3.82 -18.68
N PHE A 246 23.86 3.43 -19.44
CA PHE A 246 23.62 2.07 -19.89
C PHE A 246 23.97 1.96 -21.37
N CYS A 247 24.65 0.88 -21.74
CA CYS A 247 24.86 0.50 -23.14
C CYS A 247 23.85 -0.55 -23.62
N ASP A 248 23.16 -1.20 -22.68
CA ASP A 248 22.14 -2.21 -22.94
C ASP A 248 20.75 -1.63 -22.67
N SER A 249 19.89 -1.66 -23.70
CA SER A 249 18.54 -1.09 -23.62
C SER A 249 17.65 -1.84 -22.63
N SER A 250 17.82 -3.17 -22.50
CA SER A 250 17.00 -3.96 -21.58
C SER A 250 17.30 -3.63 -20.12
N ARG A 251 18.58 -3.42 -19.76
CA ARG A 251 19.01 -2.98 -18.43
C ARG A 251 18.60 -1.55 -18.14
N PHE A 252 18.69 -0.67 -19.12
CA PHE A 252 18.15 0.69 -18.99
C PHE A 252 16.66 0.67 -18.67
N GLU A 253 15.88 -0.09 -19.44
CA GLU A 253 14.42 -0.20 -19.23
C GLU A 253 14.07 -0.76 -17.85
N GLU A 254 14.82 -1.77 -17.40
CA GLU A 254 14.65 -2.40 -16.09
C GLU A 254 15.00 -1.44 -14.93
N LEU A 255 16.09 -0.68 -15.03
CA LEU A 255 16.68 0.05 -13.90
C LEU A 255 16.42 1.55 -13.89
N GLN A 256 15.91 2.15 -14.98
CA GLN A 256 15.60 3.59 -15.03
C GLN A 256 14.61 4.00 -13.94
N GLY A 257 13.62 3.15 -13.63
CA GLY A 257 12.60 3.42 -12.60
C GLY A 257 13.22 3.56 -11.20
N PRO A 258 13.91 2.53 -10.67
CA PRO A 258 14.66 2.64 -9.41
C PRO A 258 15.59 3.85 -9.35
N ILE A 259 16.37 4.08 -10.42
CA ILE A 259 17.36 5.17 -10.44
C ILE A 259 16.67 6.53 -10.32
N THR A 260 15.62 6.75 -11.11
CA THR A 260 14.87 8.02 -11.10
C THR A 260 14.13 8.23 -9.78
N ASN A 261 13.57 7.16 -9.20
CA ASN A 261 12.93 7.22 -7.88
C ASN A 261 13.92 7.61 -6.78
N GLY A 262 15.19 7.24 -6.91
CA GLY A 262 16.27 7.62 -5.99
C GLY A 262 16.93 8.97 -6.32
N HIS A 263 16.30 9.81 -7.15
CA HIS A 263 16.82 11.10 -7.63
C HIS A 263 18.10 11.02 -8.49
N GLY A 264 18.41 9.84 -9.03
CA GLY A 264 19.49 9.67 -10.01
C GLY A 264 19.04 9.93 -11.45
N LYS A 265 20.02 10.04 -12.34
CA LYS A 265 19.79 10.21 -13.78
C LYS A 265 20.19 8.94 -14.52
N ALA A 266 19.25 8.28 -15.20
CA ALA A 266 19.55 7.15 -16.08
C ALA A 266 19.64 7.63 -17.54
N LEU A 267 20.66 7.18 -18.27
CA LEU A 267 20.88 7.50 -19.69
C LEU A 267 21.16 6.23 -20.48
N LEU A 268 20.62 6.13 -21.68
CA LEU A 268 20.94 5.07 -22.64
C LEU A 268 21.89 5.61 -23.70
N PHE A 269 23.09 5.05 -23.76
CA PHE A 269 24.05 5.26 -24.83
C PHE A 269 23.95 4.09 -25.83
N LYS A 270 23.59 4.39 -27.07
CA LYS A 270 23.42 3.35 -28.10
C LYS A 270 24.79 2.93 -28.63
N VAL A 271 25.15 1.68 -28.41
CA VAL A 271 26.36 1.08 -29.00
C VAL A 271 25.99 0.43 -30.33
N GLU A 272 26.62 0.88 -31.40
CA GLU A 272 26.59 0.19 -32.69
C GLU A 272 27.82 -0.74 -32.76
N PRO A 273 27.63 -2.07 -32.88
CA PRO A 273 28.73 -3.02 -33.00
C PRO A 273 29.70 -2.61 -34.11
N GLU A 274 31.00 -2.70 -33.84
CA GLU A 274 32.10 -2.39 -34.77
C GLU A 274 32.22 -0.93 -35.22
N LYS A 275 31.31 -0.04 -34.79
CA LYS A 275 31.36 1.39 -35.13
C LYS A 275 31.63 2.28 -33.93
N THR A 276 30.94 2.03 -32.82
CA THR A 276 31.06 2.87 -31.62
C THR A 276 32.39 2.62 -30.93
N THR A 277 33.19 3.66 -30.78
CA THR A 277 34.48 3.57 -30.09
C THR A 277 34.33 3.74 -28.56
N PRO A 278 35.26 3.20 -27.75
CA PRO A 278 35.28 3.46 -26.31
C PRO A 278 35.40 4.95 -25.96
N GLN A 279 36.06 5.75 -26.80
CA GLN A 279 36.23 7.19 -26.60
C GLN A 279 34.88 7.93 -26.67
N GLU A 280 33.99 7.55 -27.60
CA GLU A 280 32.65 8.15 -27.69
C GLU A 280 31.83 7.95 -26.41
N LEU A 281 31.95 6.80 -25.75
CA LEU A 281 31.30 6.55 -24.46
C LEU A 281 31.88 7.45 -23.37
N ILE A 282 33.21 7.58 -23.29
CA ILE A 282 33.88 8.46 -22.33
C ILE A 282 33.45 9.92 -22.54
N ASP A 283 33.41 10.37 -23.79
CA ASP A 283 32.99 11.73 -24.14
C ASP A 283 31.52 11.96 -23.76
N TYR A 284 30.66 10.97 -24.00
CA TYR A 284 29.26 11.00 -23.57
C TYR A 284 29.12 11.10 -22.06
N MET A 285 29.86 10.27 -21.30
CA MET A 285 29.84 10.29 -19.83
C MET A 285 30.35 11.63 -19.27
N THR A 286 31.40 12.20 -19.88
CA THR A 286 31.97 13.50 -19.51
C THR A 286 30.98 14.64 -19.77
N LEU A 287 30.26 14.59 -20.89
CA LEU A 287 29.23 15.57 -21.20
C LEU A 287 28.02 15.42 -20.25
N ALA A 288 27.64 14.18 -19.92
CA ALA A 288 26.50 13.86 -19.09
C ALA A 288 26.68 14.25 -17.62
N SER A 289 27.92 14.24 -17.11
CA SER A 289 28.28 14.66 -15.75
C SER A 289 28.21 16.17 -15.53
N GLY A 290 27.91 16.96 -16.56
CA GLY A 290 27.75 18.41 -16.44
C GLY A 290 29.07 19.18 -16.30
N ASN A 291 30.22 18.51 -16.39
CA ASN A 291 31.55 19.13 -16.44
C ASN A 291 31.79 19.79 -17.80
N LYS A 292 31.03 20.84 -18.12
CA LYS A 292 31.44 21.81 -19.14
C LYS A 292 32.52 22.72 -18.55
N GLY A 293 33.76 22.24 -18.55
CA GLY A 293 34.94 23.10 -18.46
C GLY A 293 35.44 23.46 -17.06
N LEU A 294 35.72 22.47 -16.21
CA LEU A 294 36.74 22.64 -15.16
C LEU A 294 37.78 21.53 -15.29
N ALA A 295 39.03 21.97 -15.21
CA ALA A 295 40.22 21.23 -15.57
C ALA A 295 40.36 19.89 -14.84
N ARG A 296 41.14 19.01 -15.47
CA ARG A 296 41.77 17.82 -14.88
C ARG A 296 42.12 18.06 -13.41
N ASP A 297 41.71 17.10 -12.60
CA ASP A 297 42.28 16.65 -11.32
C ASP A 297 41.15 16.47 -10.32
N LEU A 298 40.62 15.25 -10.23
CA LEU A 298 40.01 14.70 -9.01
C LEU A 298 39.97 13.17 -9.15
N ASP A 299 40.58 12.53 -8.16
CA ASP A 299 40.92 11.12 -8.06
C ASP A 299 39.74 10.17 -8.24
N GLY A 300 40.08 8.96 -8.68
CA GLY A 300 39.16 7.88 -9.01
C GLY A 300 38.22 7.48 -7.87
N SER A 301 36.93 7.64 -8.11
CA SER A 301 35.89 6.87 -7.42
C SER A 301 34.72 6.55 -8.37
N GLY A 302 35.01 6.27 -9.64
CA GLY A 302 34.07 5.70 -10.59
C GLY A 302 34.27 4.19 -10.66
N GLY A 303 33.47 3.41 -9.93
CA GLY A 303 33.47 1.96 -10.03
C GLY A 303 32.78 1.51 -11.32
N SER A 304 33.52 0.90 -12.24
CA SER A 304 32.94 0.10 -13.32
C SER A 304 32.61 -1.29 -12.80
N LEU A 305 31.33 -1.67 -12.85
CA LEU A 305 30.93 -3.07 -12.77
C LEU A 305 30.83 -3.59 -14.22
N TYR A 306 31.73 -4.52 -14.57
CA TYR A 306 31.66 -5.32 -15.79
C TYR A 306 30.62 -6.43 -15.65
#